data_AF-A0A2S6VDW1-F1
#
_entry.id   AF-A0A2S6VDW1-F1
#
_cell.length_a   1.000
_cell.length_b   1.000
_cell.length_c   1.000
_cell.angle_alpha   90.00
_cell.angle_beta   90.00
_cell.angle_gamma   90.00
#
_symmetry.space_group_name_H-M   'P 1'
#
loop_
_entity.id
_entity.type
_entity.pdbx_description
1 polymer ?
#
loop_
_entity_poly.entity_id
_entity_poly.type
_entity_poly.pdbx_seq_one_letter_code
_entity_poly.pdbx_strand_id
1 'polypeptide(L)'
;MPMRRADRRTPSDDNARNNPVSRREEPISYHELKQQLMTARSQRDELRKENEKAITQLSVIEQNLKTFQLKANEWEQRATQTHQLYVAEQQKHQQTLCLYNAETAKVTEWLTKYEEANAQKQQYLTLYNDEQQKHQQTLCLYNEEKARATEWFTKYEEANAQKQQYLTLYNEVKEQLKYERRSKASIKGWETRRKHENERLKREIGEMSVLLRESLVRKDEAVNNLYILAERMDRIQQLVDSVEVEEATNTPLSLLQKLKRVWVAIQEILGE
;
A
#
# COMPACT_ATOMS: atom_id res chain seq x y z
N MET A 1 -46.14 -175.33 30.19
CA MET A 1 -47.54 -174.89 30.25
C MET A 1 -48.10 -174.84 28.82
N PRO A 2 -49.19 -175.56 28.52
CA PRO A 2 -49.77 -175.73 27.18
C PRO A 2 -51.02 -174.84 26.92
N MET A 3 -51.42 -174.76 25.63
CA MET A 3 -52.72 -174.31 25.03
C MET A 3 -52.97 -172.78 24.85
N ARG A 4 -53.55 -172.29 23.73
CA ARG A 4 -54.67 -172.83 22.92
C ARG A 4 -54.67 -172.43 21.42
N ARG A 5 -55.42 -173.23 20.65
CA ARG A 5 -55.53 -173.42 19.18
C ARG A 5 -56.42 -172.39 18.42
N ALA A 6 -56.12 -171.10 18.48
CA ALA A 6 -56.71 -170.08 17.59
C ALA A 6 -55.67 -168.95 17.51
N ASP A 7 -54.89 -168.77 16.46
CA ASP A 7 -55.35 -168.42 15.13
C ASP A 7 -54.25 -168.77 14.12
N ARG A 8 -54.62 -169.52 13.08
CA ARG A 8 -53.84 -169.58 11.85
C ARG A 8 -53.97 -168.23 11.15
N ARG A 9 -53.08 -167.28 11.44
CA ARG A 9 -52.86 -166.15 10.53
C ARG A 9 -51.61 -166.44 9.72
N THR A 10 -51.84 -166.77 8.45
CA THR A 10 -50.76 -166.95 7.47
C THR A 10 -50.22 -165.59 7.02
N PRO A 11 -48.98 -165.53 6.50
CA PRO A 11 -48.26 -164.30 6.13
C PRO A 11 -48.89 -163.39 5.06
N SER A 12 -50.09 -163.69 4.57
CA SER A 12 -50.82 -162.91 3.57
C SER A 12 -51.74 -161.83 4.17
N ASP A 13 -52.10 -161.95 5.45
CA ASP A 13 -53.08 -161.04 6.08
C ASP A 13 -52.46 -159.73 6.58
N ASP A 14 -51.16 -159.74 6.93
CA ASP A 14 -50.47 -158.55 7.46
C ASP A 14 -50.10 -157.52 6.37
N ASN A 15 -49.97 -157.93 5.11
CA ASN A 15 -49.66 -157.01 4.01
C ASN A 15 -50.86 -156.09 3.65
N ALA A 16 -52.09 -156.50 3.99
CA ALA A 16 -53.29 -155.70 3.77
C ALA A 16 -53.48 -154.58 4.82
N ARG A 17 -52.75 -154.63 5.95
CA ARG A 17 -52.92 -153.71 7.09
C ARG A 17 -51.99 -152.50 7.05
N ASN A 18 -50.77 -152.69 6.54
CA ASN A 18 -49.76 -151.62 6.51
C ASN A 18 -49.81 -150.80 5.22
N ASN A 19 -50.22 -151.40 4.10
CA ASN A 19 -50.64 -150.70 2.89
C ASN A 19 -52.13 -150.97 2.69
N PRO A 20 -53.03 -150.18 3.30
CA PRO A 20 -54.44 -150.29 2.97
C PRO A 20 -54.55 -150.00 1.47
N VAL A 21 -54.83 -151.04 0.68
CA VAL A 21 -55.29 -150.84 -0.69
C VAL A 21 -56.55 -150.04 -0.54
N SER A 22 -56.48 -148.73 -0.80
CA SER A 22 -57.66 -147.89 -0.85
C SER A 22 -58.67 -148.64 -1.72
N ARG A 23 -59.90 -148.80 -1.23
CA ARG A 23 -61.00 -149.18 -2.12
C ARG A 23 -60.82 -148.31 -3.35
N ARG A 24 -60.65 -148.94 -4.52
CA ARG A 24 -60.67 -148.21 -5.78
C ARG A 24 -61.91 -147.34 -5.69
N GLU A 25 -61.74 -146.04 -5.50
CA GLU A 25 -62.83 -145.10 -5.59
C GLU A 25 -63.48 -145.44 -6.93
N GLU A 26 -64.76 -145.80 -6.89
CA GLU A 26 -65.49 -146.07 -8.12
C GLU A 26 -65.18 -144.91 -9.06
N PRO A 27 -64.77 -145.18 -10.31
CA PRO A 27 -64.34 -144.13 -11.21
C PRO A 27 -65.42 -143.07 -11.18
N ILE A 28 -65.05 -141.87 -10.74
CA ILE A 28 -65.95 -140.73 -10.50
C ILE A 28 -67.04 -140.79 -11.56
N SER A 29 -68.30 -140.87 -11.13
CA SER A 29 -69.44 -141.00 -12.05
C SER A 29 -69.22 -140.02 -13.19
N TYR A 30 -69.37 -140.50 -14.44
CA TYR A 30 -69.08 -139.71 -15.63
C TYR A 30 -69.71 -138.30 -15.58
N HIS A 31 -70.83 -138.17 -14.87
CA HIS A 31 -71.50 -136.89 -14.65
C HIS A 31 -70.78 -135.95 -13.67
N GLU A 32 -70.27 -136.43 -12.54
CA GLU A 32 -69.50 -135.63 -11.57
C GLU A 32 -68.13 -135.22 -12.13
N LEU A 33 -67.46 -136.15 -12.83
CA LEU A 33 -66.20 -135.87 -13.51
C LEU A 33 -66.39 -134.79 -14.57
N LYS A 34 -67.53 -134.81 -15.28
CA LYS A 34 -67.94 -133.78 -16.23
C LYS A 34 -68.25 -132.44 -15.55
N GLN A 35 -68.88 -132.42 -14.38
CA GLN A 35 -69.15 -131.18 -13.63
C GLN A 35 -67.87 -130.54 -13.07
N GLN A 36 -66.97 -131.33 -12.48
CA GLN A 36 -65.65 -130.87 -12.02
C GLN A 36 -64.80 -130.36 -13.18
N LEU A 37 -64.83 -131.04 -14.32
CA LEU A 37 -64.12 -130.61 -15.52
C LEU A 37 -64.74 -129.35 -16.15
N MET A 38 -66.06 -129.15 -16.04
CA MET A 38 -66.74 -127.91 -16.46
C MET A 38 -66.41 -126.73 -15.53
N THR A 39 -66.35 -126.94 -14.21
CA THR A 39 -65.99 -125.90 -13.23
C THR A 39 -64.50 -125.56 -13.28
N ALA A 40 -63.62 -126.54 -13.44
CA ALA A 40 -62.19 -126.30 -13.67
C ALA A 40 -61.95 -125.56 -15.00
N ARG A 41 -62.74 -125.86 -16.06
CA ARG A 41 -62.71 -125.09 -17.31
C ARG A 41 -63.22 -123.65 -17.11
N SER A 42 -64.31 -123.44 -16.37
CA SER A 42 -64.83 -122.09 -16.10
C SER A 42 -63.84 -121.26 -15.29
N GLN A 43 -63.26 -121.82 -14.22
CA GLN A 43 -62.22 -121.16 -13.41
C GLN A 43 -60.97 -120.86 -14.23
N ARG A 44 -60.52 -121.80 -15.09
CA ARG A 44 -59.41 -121.56 -16.01
C ARG A 44 -59.72 -120.42 -16.97
N ASP A 45 -60.94 -120.34 -17.50
CA ASP A 45 -61.34 -119.31 -18.46
C ASP A 45 -61.54 -117.95 -17.77
N GLU A 46 -61.97 -117.91 -16.51
CA GLU A 46 -62.00 -116.71 -15.65
C GLU A 46 -60.59 -116.21 -15.33
N LEU A 47 -59.70 -117.09 -14.86
CA LEU A 47 -58.30 -116.75 -14.60
C LEU A 47 -57.59 -116.28 -15.88
N ARG A 48 -57.91 -116.85 -17.05
CA ARG A 48 -57.41 -116.36 -18.34
C ARG A 48 -57.87 -114.93 -18.61
N LYS A 49 -59.15 -114.62 -18.43
CA LYS A 49 -59.67 -113.25 -18.60
C LYS A 49 -59.04 -112.27 -17.61
N GLU A 50 -58.82 -112.68 -16.36
CA GLU A 50 -58.14 -111.84 -15.36
C GLU A 50 -56.67 -111.60 -15.70
N ASN A 51 -55.98 -112.63 -16.17
CA ASN A 51 -54.59 -112.51 -16.60
C ASN A 51 -54.45 -111.64 -17.86
N GLU A 52 -55.37 -111.77 -18.83
CA GLU A 52 -55.47 -110.87 -19.99
C GLU A 52 -55.71 -109.40 -19.56
N LYS A 53 -56.60 -109.17 -18.60
CA LYS A 53 -56.81 -107.83 -18.00
C LYS A 53 -55.56 -107.32 -17.28
N ALA A 54 -54.87 -108.15 -16.51
CA ALA A 54 -53.64 -107.78 -15.82
C ALA A 54 -52.52 -107.44 -16.81
N ILE A 55 -52.36 -108.20 -17.90
CA ILE A 55 -51.38 -107.94 -18.97
C ILE A 55 -51.65 -106.60 -19.65
N THR A 56 -52.91 -106.31 -19.97
CA THR A 56 -53.29 -105.02 -20.57
C THR A 56 -53.06 -103.84 -19.62
N GLN A 57 -53.37 -104.00 -18.32
CA GLN A 57 -53.07 -102.98 -17.31
C GLN A 57 -51.57 -102.77 -17.13
N LEU A 58 -50.77 -103.84 -17.07
CA LEU A 58 -49.31 -103.75 -17.00
C LEU A 58 -48.74 -103.03 -18.23
N SER A 59 -49.24 -103.35 -19.43
CA SER A 59 -48.82 -102.64 -20.66
C SER A 59 -49.11 -101.14 -20.60
N VAL A 60 -50.29 -100.74 -20.08
CA VAL A 60 -50.66 -99.33 -19.89
C VAL A 60 -49.75 -98.66 -18.86
N ILE A 61 -49.44 -99.34 -17.74
CA ILE A 61 -48.54 -98.82 -16.70
C ILE A 61 -47.12 -98.64 -17.26
N GLU A 62 -46.60 -99.61 -18.02
CA GLU A 62 -45.30 -99.51 -18.67
C GLU A 62 -45.23 -98.34 -19.66
N GLN A 63 -46.29 -98.13 -20.46
CA GLN A 63 -46.38 -96.97 -21.34
C GLN A 63 -46.38 -95.66 -20.54
N ASN A 64 -47.19 -95.57 -19.48
CA ASN A 64 -47.25 -94.39 -18.62
C ASN A 64 -45.90 -94.10 -17.97
N LEU A 65 -45.20 -95.11 -17.44
CA LEU A 65 -43.86 -94.96 -16.86
C LEU A 65 -42.86 -94.39 -17.88
N LYS A 66 -42.87 -94.90 -19.11
CA LYS A 66 -42.03 -94.36 -20.20
C LYS A 66 -42.36 -92.89 -20.49
N THR A 67 -43.65 -92.52 -20.51
CA THR A 67 -44.04 -91.11 -20.72
C THR A 67 -43.64 -90.20 -19.57
N PHE A 68 -43.71 -90.67 -18.32
CA PHE A 68 -43.27 -89.91 -17.16
C PHE A 68 -41.76 -89.73 -17.13
N GLN A 69 -40.99 -90.76 -17.50
CA GLN A 69 -39.53 -90.64 -17.66
C GLN A 69 -39.15 -89.61 -18.71
N LEU A 70 -39.81 -89.61 -19.87
CA LEU A 70 -39.59 -88.60 -20.91
C LEU A 70 -39.89 -87.19 -20.40
N LYS A 71 -41.05 -86.99 -19.74
CA LYS A 71 -41.42 -85.69 -19.17
C LYS A 71 -40.46 -85.23 -18.07
N ALA A 72 -39.97 -86.15 -17.22
CA ALA A 72 -38.98 -85.83 -16.20
C ALA A 72 -37.67 -85.34 -16.82
N ASN A 73 -37.19 -86.01 -17.86
CA ASN A 73 -36.00 -85.60 -18.61
C ASN A 73 -36.20 -84.23 -19.29
N GLU A 74 -37.37 -83.99 -19.90
CA GLU A 74 -37.70 -82.68 -20.47
C GLU A 74 -37.71 -81.56 -19.42
N TRP A 75 -38.27 -81.84 -18.24
CA TRP A 75 -38.30 -80.87 -17.13
C TRP A 75 -36.91 -80.61 -16.56
N GLU A 76 -36.07 -81.63 -16.44
CA GLU A 76 -34.68 -81.47 -16.02
C GLU A 76 -33.89 -80.63 -17.03
N GLN A 77 -34.08 -80.85 -18.33
CA GLN A 77 -33.49 -80.02 -19.38
C GLN A 77 -33.99 -78.57 -19.32
N ARG A 78 -35.29 -78.35 -19.10
CA ARG A 78 -35.83 -77.00 -18.95
C ARG A 78 -35.29 -76.31 -17.69
N ALA A 79 -35.20 -77.02 -16.57
CA ALA A 79 -34.68 -76.49 -15.31
C ALA A 79 -33.19 -76.11 -15.41
N THR A 80 -32.40 -76.93 -16.12
CA THR A 80 -30.98 -76.61 -16.36
C THR A 80 -30.83 -75.41 -17.29
N GLN A 81 -31.62 -75.33 -18.36
CA GLN A 81 -31.63 -74.16 -19.25
C GLN A 81 -32.05 -72.87 -18.53
N THR A 82 -33.13 -72.89 -17.75
CA THR A 82 -33.57 -71.71 -17.00
C THR A 82 -32.56 -71.29 -15.95
N HIS A 83 -31.94 -72.25 -15.25
CA HIS A 83 -30.87 -71.95 -14.30
C HIS A 83 -29.64 -71.32 -14.98
N GLN A 84 -29.23 -71.82 -16.14
CA GLN A 84 -28.14 -71.23 -16.92
C GLN A 84 -28.45 -69.79 -17.35
N LEU A 85 -29.68 -69.53 -17.81
CA LEU A 85 -30.11 -68.18 -18.17
C LEU A 85 -30.08 -67.23 -16.96
N TYR A 86 -30.57 -67.69 -15.81
CA TYR A 86 -30.53 -66.93 -14.57
C TYR A 86 -29.10 -66.56 -14.15
N VAL A 87 -28.16 -67.51 -14.21
CA VAL A 87 -26.75 -67.26 -13.90
C VAL A 87 -26.13 -66.26 -14.89
N ALA A 88 -26.43 -66.41 -16.19
CA ALA A 88 -25.94 -65.47 -17.20
C ALA A 88 -26.48 -64.05 -16.99
N GLU A 89 -27.75 -63.92 -16.58
CA GLU A 89 -28.37 -62.63 -16.26
C GLU A 89 -27.75 -61.99 -15.00
N GLN A 90 -27.54 -62.78 -13.95
CA GLN A 90 -26.80 -62.37 -12.74
C GLN A 90 -25.41 -61.83 -13.08
N GLN A 91 -24.65 -62.53 -13.92
CA GLN A 91 -23.32 -62.09 -14.36
C GLN A 91 -23.39 -60.78 -15.14
N LYS A 92 -24.34 -60.64 -16.07
CA LYS A 92 -24.56 -59.39 -16.81
C LYS A 92 -24.87 -58.23 -15.87
N HIS A 93 -25.77 -58.44 -14.90
CA HIS A 93 -26.13 -57.42 -13.92
C HIS A 93 -24.92 -56.96 -13.11
N GLN A 94 -24.10 -57.91 -12.62
CA GLN A 94 -22.86 -57.59 -11.91
C GLN A 94 -21.87 -56.81 -12.78
N GLN A 95 -21.71 -57.19 -14.05
CA GLN A 95 -20.87 -56.45 -15.00
C GLN A 95 -21.37 -55.02 -15.21
N THR A 96 -22.68 -54.83 -15.40
CA THR A 96 -23.26 -53.49 -15.54
C THR A 96 -23.06 -52.65 -14.29
N LEU A 97 -23.21 -53.24 -13.10
CA LEU A 97 -22.99 -52.55 -11.83
C LEU A 97 -21.52 -52.12 -11.68
N CYS A 98 -20.57 -52.98 -12.04
CA CYS A 98 -19.16 -52.64 -12.05
C CYS A 98 -18.84 -51.48 -13.00
N LEU A 99 -19.41 -51.47 -14.21
CA LEU A 99 -19.23 -50.38 -15.17
C LEU A 99 -19.84 -49.07 -14.66
N TYR A 100 -21.03 -49.12 -14.07
CA TYR A 100 -21.67 -47.96 -13.47
C TYR A 100 -20.82 -47.37 -12.33
N ASN A 101 -20.30 -48.22 -11.46
CA ASN A 101 -19.41 -47.79 -10.38
C ASN A 101 -18.10 -47.19 -10.91
N ALA A 102 -17.56 -47.73 -12.00
CA ALA A 102 -16.38 -47.16 -12.64
C ALA A 102 -16.66 -45.78 -13.27
N GLU A 103 -17.80 -45.60 -13.93
CA GLU A 103 -18.18 -44.31 -14.50
C GLU A 103 -18.48 -43.26 -13.42
N THR A 104 -19.15 -43.65 -12.34
CA THR A 104 -19.38 -42.75 -11.20
C THR A 104 -18.06 -42.32 -10.55
N ALA A 105 -17.09 -43.22 -10.38
CA ALA A 105 -15.75 -42.87 -9.91
C ALA A 105 -15.06 -41.85 -10.82
N LYS A 106 -15.10 -42.06 -12.14
CA LYS A 106 -14.56 -41.08 -13.10
C LYS A 106 -15.23 -39.72 -12.95
N VAL A 107 -16.55 -39.65 -12.86
CA VAL A 107 -17.29 -38.39 -12.67
C VAL A 107 -16.82 -37.67 -11.40
N THR A 108 -16.62 -38.39 -10.29
CA THR A 108 -16.08 -37.79 -9.06
C THR A 108 -14.66 -37.26 -9.23
N GLU A 109 -13.79 -37.95 -9.97
CA GLU A 109 -12.45 -37.46 -10.31
C GLU A 109 -12.49 -36.20 -11.20
N TRP A 110 -13.44 -36.12 -12.14
CA TRP A 110 -13.61 -34.93 -12.96
C TRP A 110 -14.12 -33.73 -12.15
N LEU A 111 -15.06 -33.98 -11.22
CA LEU A 111 -15.57 -32.93 -10.34
C LEU A 111 -14.48 -32.36 -9.43
N THR A 112 -13.65 -33.22 -8.82
CA THR A 112 -12.53 -32.77 -7.99
C THR A 112 -11.52 -31.94 -8.78
N LYS A 113 -11.12 -32.40 -9.98
CA LYS A 113 -10.24 -31.61 -10.87
C LYS A 113 -10.84 -30.26 -11.27
N TYR A 114 -12.15 -30.23 -11.51
CA TYR A 114 -12.86 -29.01 -11.84
C TYR A 114 -12.88 -28.02 -10.66
N GLU A 115 -13.13 -28.51 -9.44
CA GLU A 115 -13.08 -27.72 -8.20
C GLU A 115 -11.68 -27.17 -7.94
N GLU A 116 -10.64 -27.99 -8.12
CA GLU A 116 -9.24 -27.57 -8.01
C GLU A 116 -8.89 -26.47 -9.02
N ALA A 117 -9.28 -26.64 -10.29
CA ALA A 117 -9.07 -25.62 -11.32
C ALA A 117 -9.81 -24.31 -10.99
N ASN A 118 -11.02 -24.40 -10.44
CA ASN A 118 -11.77 -23.23 -9.98
C ASN A 118 -11.08 -22.54 -8.78
N ALA A 119 -10.54 -23.30 -7.83
CA ALA A 119 -9.79 -22.76 -6.71
C ALA A 119 -8.52 -22.03 -7.19
N GLN A 120 -7.77 -22.62 -8.12
CA GLN A 120 -6.60 -21.98 -8.74
C GLN A 120 -6.98 -20.69 -9.47
N LYS A 121 -8.07 -20.69 -10.23
CA LYS A 121 -8.60 -19.49 -10.89
C LYS A 121 -8.93 -18.39 -9.88
N GLN A 122 -9.55 -18.74 -8.76
CA GLN A 122 -9.87 -17.78 -7.69
C GLN A 122 -8.61 -17.20 -7.05
N GLN A 123 -7.61 -18.04 -6.77
CA GLN A 123 -6.30 -17.59 -6.25
C GLN A 123 -5.60 -16.64 -7.23
N TYR A 124 -5.65 -16.92 -8.52
CA TYR A 124 -5.09 -16.02 -9.54
C TYR A 124 -5.81 -14.66 -9.55
N LEU A 125 -7.15 -14.67 -9.47
CA LEU A 125 -7.95 -13.45 -9.39
C LEU A 125 -7.64 -12.61 -8.15
N THR A 126 -7.42 -13.24 -6.99
CA THR A 126 -7.04 -12.52 -5.78
C THR A 126 -5.67 -11.87 -5.93
N LEU A 127 -4.67 -12.60 -6.44
CA LEU A 127 -3.33 -12.04 -6.67
C LEU A 127 -3.34 -10.88 -7.67
N TYR A 128 -4.13 -11.02 -8.73
CA TYR A 128 -4.30 -9.95 -9.72
C TYR A 128 -4.88 -8.68 -9.10
N ASN A 129 -5.92 -8.81 -8.27
CA ASN A 129 -6.53 -7.68 -7.59
C ASN A 129 -5.58 -7.03 -6.58
N ASP A 130 -4.81 -7.82 -5.84
CA ASP A 130 -3.81 -7.31 -4.90
C ASP A 130 -2.72 -6.51 -5.63
N GLU A 131 -2.23 -7.00 -6.76
CA GLU A 131 -1.27 -6.26 -7.60
C GLU A 131 -1.87 -4.95 -8.15
N GLN A 132 -3.15 -4.95 -8.57
CA GLN A 132 -3.83 -3.73 -8.98
C GLN A 132 -3.94 -2.72 -7.83
N GLN A 133 -4.25 -3.17 -6.62
CA GLN A 133 -4.29 -2.29 -5.44
C GLN A 133 -2.92 -1.72 -5.10
N LYS A 134 -1.85 -2.53 -5.12
CA LYS A 134 -0.48 -2.05 -4.91
C LYS A 134 -0.07 -1.00 -5.94
N HIS A 135 -0.41 -1.21 -7.22
CA HIS A 135 -0.15 -0.24 -8.27
C HIS A 135 -0.88 1.09 -7.99
N GLN A 136 -2.16 1.03 -7.63
CA GLN A 136 -2.93 2.22 -7.27
C GLN A 136 -2.33 2.96 -6.07
N GLN A 137 -1.93 2.23 -5.02
CA GLN A 137 -1.25 2.82 -3.86
C GLN A 137 0.07 3.50 -4.25
N THR A 138 0.87 2.86 -5.10
CA THR A 138 2.13 3.42 -5.59
C THR A 138 1.92 4.71 -6.38
N LEU A 139 0.89 4.75 -7.24
CA LEU A 139 0.51 5.96 -7.96
C LEU A 139 0.09 7.10 -7.02
N CYS A 140 -0.68 6.80 -5.97
CA CYS A 140 -1.07 7.81 -4.98
C CYS A 140 0.16 8.39 -4.28
N LEU A 141 1.06 7.54 -3.78
CA LEU A 141 2.31 7.98 -3.13
C LEU A 141 3.18 8.81 -4.07
N TYR A 142 3.31 8.40 -5.34
CA TYR A 142 4.04 9.16 -6.33
C TYR A 142 3.46 10.57 -6.53
N ASN A 143 2.13 10.70 -6.59
CA ASN A 143 1.48 11.99 -6.75
C ASN A 143 1.62 12.86 -5.50
N GLU A 144 1.58 12.28 -4.30
CA GLU A 144 1.83 12.98 -3.04
C GLU A 144 3.27 13.51 -2.98
N GLU A 145 4.26 12.69 -3.31
CA GLU A 145 5.66 13.10 -3.36
C GLU A 145 5.90 14.18 -4.43
N LYS A 146 5.23 14.07 -5.58
CA LYS A 146 5.26 15.11 -6.61
C LYS A 146 4.70 16.43 -6.09
N ALA A 147 3.59 16.40 -5.35
CA ALA A 147 3.00 17.60 -4.74
C ALA A 147 3.96 18.21 -3.69
N ARG A 148 4.54 17.38 -2.81
CA ARG A 148 5.55 17.83 -1.84
C ARG A 148 6.76 18.46 -2.52
N ALA A 149 7.24 17.87 -3.61
CA ALA A 149 8.35 18.42 -4.38
C ALA A 149 8.00 19.82 -4.94
N THR A 150 6.78 20.02 -5.44
CA THR A 150 6.33 21.34 -5.89
C THR A 150 6.26 22.36 -4.75
N GLU A 151 5.78 21.98 -3.57
CA GLU A 151 5.78 22.86 -2.38
C GLU A 151 7.19 23.21 -1.89
N TRP A 152 8.13 22.27 -1.95
CA TRP A 152 9.52 22.54 -1.62
C TRP A 152 10.17 23.49 -2.62
N PHE A 153 9.84 23.33 -3.90
CA PHE A 153 10.33 24.20 -4.96
C PHE A 153 9.86 25.65 -4.75
N THR A 154 8.57 25.87 -4.45
CA THR A 154 8.05 27.22 -4.18
C THR A 154 8.71 27.85 -2.95
N LYS A 155 8.84 27.10 -1.84
CA LYS A 155 9.54 27.57 -0.64
C LYS A 155 11.00 27.94 -0.92
N TYR A 156 11.67 27.15 -1.75
CA TYR A 156 13.05 27.43 -2.14
C TYR A 156 13.14 28.72 -2.97
N GLU A 157 12.24 28.93 -3.92
CA GLU A 157 12.17 30.17 -4.70
C GLU A 157 11.90 31.39 -3.83
N GLU A 158 10.95 31.30 -2.88
CA GLU A 158 10.66 32.35 -1.91
C GLU A 158 11.88 32.70 -1.05
N ALA A 159 12.57 31.69 -0.49
CA ALA A 159 13.77 31.90 0.30
C ALA A 159 14.90 32.53 -0.54
N ASN A 160 15.02 32.14 -1.81
CA ASN A 160 16.00 32.72 -2.72
C ASN A 160 15.66 34.18 -3.06
N ALA A 161 14.37 34.50 -3.26
CA ALA A 161 13.92 35.87 -3.46
C ALA A 161 14.20 36.75 -2.23
N GLN A 162 13.92 36.25 -1.02
CA GLN A 162 14.26 36.94 0.22
C GLN A 162 15.77 37.18 0.35
N LYS A 163 16.60 36.17 0.06
CA LYS A 163 18.06 36.31 0.03
C LYS A 163 18.51 37.42 -0.94
N GLN A 164 17.92 37.48 -2.14
CA GLN A 164 18.22 38.54 -3.09
C GLN A 164 17.84 39.92 -2.56
N GLN A 165 16.67 40.06 -1.91
CA GLN A 165 16.26 41.31 -1.26
C GLN A 165 17.22 41.72 -0.13
N TYR A 166 17.67 40.78 0.69
CA TYR A 166 18.67 41.09 1.72
C TYR A 166 19.99 41.55 1.12
N LEU A 167 20.42 40.94 0.00
CA LEU A 167 21.64 41.35 -0.70
C LEU A 167 21.51 42.75 -1.30
N THR A 168 20.35 43.13 -1.86
CA THR A 168 20.13 44.49 -2.37
C THR A 168 20.18 45.50 -1.23
N LEU A 169 19.43 45.27 -0.15
CA LEU A 169 19.43 46.15 1.03
C LEU A 169 20.82 46.30 1.65
N TYR A 170 21.56 45.21 1.78
CA TYR A 170 22.93 45.24 2.30
C TYR A 170 23.85 46.13 1.44
N ASN A 171 23.74 46.02 0.12
CA ASN A 171 24.54 46.85 -0.80
C ASN A 171 24.12 48.32 -0.75
N GLU A 172 22.83 48.62 -0.64
CA GLU A 172 22.32 49.98 -0.48
C GLU A 172 22.84 50.63 0.81
N VAL A 173 22.73 49.94 1.95
CA VAL A 173 23.26 50.43 3.24
C VAL A 173 24.76 50.65 3.17
N LYS A 174 25.49 49.75 2.50
CA LYS A 174 26.94 49.89 2.29
C LYS A 174 27.30 51.14 1.48
N GLU A 175 26.53 51.46 0.44
CA GLU A 175 26.74 52.68 -0.35
C GLU A 175 26.31 53.94 0.40
N GLN A 176 25.19 53.92 1.12
CA GLN A 176 24.77 55.03 1.99
C GLN A 176 25.85 55.36 3.03
N LEU A 177 26.40 54.34 3.69
CA LEU A 177 27.47 54.52 4.68
C LEU A 177 28.75 55.10 4.05
N LYS A 178 29.10 54.72 2.81
CA LYS A 178 30.20 55.36 2.07
C LYS A 178 29.89 56.83 1.78
N TYR A 179 28.68 57.14 1.34
CA TYR A 179 28.24 58.50 1.07
C TYR A 179 28.28 59.37 2.32
N GLU A 180 27.73 58.90 3.45
CA GLU A 180 27.76 59.60 4.73
C GLU A 180 29.19 59.87 5.20
N ARG A 181 30.09 58.87 5.10
CA ARG A 181 31.51 59.05 5.44
C ARG A 181 32.17 60.12 4.58
N ARG A 182 31.89 60.16 3.27
CA ARG A 182 32.39 61.20 2.36
C ARG A 182 31.82 62.58 2.69
N SER A 183 30.52 62.66 2.95
CA SER A 183 29.83 63.90 3.32
C SER A 183 30.38 64.47 4.63
N LYS A 184 30.53 63.64 5.67
CA LYS A 184 31.11 64.02 6.96
C LYS A 184 32.56 64.50 6.82
N ALA A 185 33.36 63.83 6.00
CA ALA A 185 34.72 64.27 5.71
C ALA A 185 34.74 65.63 4.97
N SER A 186 33.82 65.84 4.03
CA SER A 186 33.67 67.11 3.30
C SER A 186 33.29 68.27 4.23
N ILE A 187 32.28 68.07 5.09
CA ILE A 187 31.84 69.07 6.09
C ILE A 187 32.99 69.43 7.03
N LYS A 188 33.67 68.42 7.59
CA LYS A 188 34.83 68.64 8.47
C LYS A 188 35.94 69.43 7.76
N GLY A 189 36.21 69.12 6.49
CA GLY A 189 37.17 69.86 5.66
C GLY A 189 36.75 71.31 5.42
N TRP A 190 35.47 71.55 5.16
CA TRP A 190 34.92 72.91 5.00
C TRP A 190 34.99 73.72 6.29
N GLU A 191 34.61 73.15 7.44
CA GLU A 191 34.73 73.79 8.75
C GLU A 191 36.18 74.16 9.06
N THR A 192 37.11 73.25 8.78
CA THR A 192 38.54 73.50 9.00
C THR A 192 39.05 74.66 8.16
N ARG A 193 38.72 74.69 6.86
CA ARG A 193 39.07 75.80 5.96
C ARG A 193 38.46 77.13 6.42
N ARG A 194 37.17 77.14 6.74
CA ARG A 194 36.47 78.33 7.22
C ARG A 194 37.07 78.88 8.51
N LYS A 195 37.49 78.01 9.44
CA LYS A 195 38.16 78.43 10.68
C LYS A 195 39.51 79.09 10.42
N HIS A 196 40.33 78.51 9.55
CA HIS A 196 41.63 79.10 9.17
C HIS A 196 41.45 80.46 8.47
N GLU A 197 40.48 80.56 7.56
CA GLU A 197 40.12 81.82 6.90
C GLU A 197 39.71 82.89 7.92
N ASN A 198 38.84 82.54 8.87
CA ASN A 198 38.41 83.46 9.93
C ASN A 198 39.58 83.89 10.83
N GLU A 199 40.50 82.99 11.17
CA GLU A 199 41.70 83.33 11.96
C GLU A 199 42.65 84.24 11.20
N ARG A 200 42.76 84.07 9.87
CA ARG A 200 43.49 84.98 9.00
C ARG A 200 42.84 86.36 8.95
N LEU A 201 41.53 86.43 8.66
CA LEU A 201 40.78 87.68 8.63
C LEU A 201 40.83 88.42 9.98
N LYS A 202 40.76 87.71 11.12
CA LYS A 202 40.92 88.32 12.44
C LYS A 202 42.29 88.96 12.63
N ARG A 203 43.36 88.30 12.15
CA ARG A 203 44.71 88.87 12.20
C ARG A 203 44.82 90.11 11.32
N GLU A 204 44.34 90.05 10.07
CA GLU A 204 44.34 91.18 9.15
C GLU A 204 43.52 92.37 9.70
N ILE A 205 42.34 92.12 10.28
CA ILE A 205 41.53 93.15 10.96
C ILE A 205 42.28 93.73 12.17
N GLY A 206 42.95 92.88 12.95
CA GLY A 206 43.78 93.31 14.07
C GLY A 206 44.89 94.25 13.62
N GLU A 207 45.66 93.87 12.59
CA GLU A 207 46.72 94.68 11.98
C GLU A 207 46.17 96.00 11.44
N MET A 208 45.07 95.97 10.68
CA MET A 208 44.40 97.19 10.19
C MET A 208 43.95 98.09 11.34
N SER A 209 43.45 97.52 12.45
CA SER A 209 43.04 98.30 13.61
C SER A 209 44.20 98.98 14.32
N VAL A 210 45.38 98.34 14.36
CA VAL A 210 46.61 98.95 14.90
C VAL A 210 47.07 100.08 14.00
N LEU A 211 47.13 99.86 12.68
CA LEU A 211 47.48 100.89 11.71
C LEU A 211 46.53 102.10 11.78
N LEU A 212 45.23 101.87 11.94
CA LEU A 212 44.25 102.93 12.13
C LEU A 212 44.47 103.70 13.44
N ARG A 213 44.75 103.01 14.56
CA ARG A 213 45.08 103.68 15.83
C ARG A 213 46.33 104.53 15.70
N GLU A 214 47.41 104.00 15.12
CA GLU A 214 48.63 104.77 14.88
C GLU A 214 48.38 105.98 13.98
N SER A 215 47.56 105.81 12.93
CA SER A 215 47.19 106.92 12.06
C SER A 215 46.37 108.00 12.77
N LEU A 216 45.49 107.62 13.71
CA LEU A 216 44.74 108.57 14.53
C LEU A 216 45.65 109.30 15.51
N VAL A 217 46.56 108.59 16.18
CA VAL A 217 47.57 109.20 17.08
C VAL A 217 48.44 110.20 16.32
N ARG A 218 48.95 109.84 15.13
CA ARG A 218 49.70 110.79 14.27
C ARG A 218 48.86 112.01 13.88
N LYS A 219 47.55 111.84 13.68
CA LYS A 219 46.62 112.95 13.41
C LYS A 219 46.48 113.86 14.63
N ASP A 220 46.29 113.30 15.81
CA ASP A 220 46.17 114.07 17.07
C ASP A 220 47.48 114.83 17.37
N GLU A 221 48.64 114.21 17.15
CA GLU A 221 49.95 114.87 17.24
C GLU A 221 50.06 116.04 16.27
N ALA A 222 49.66 115.87 15.01
CA ALA A 222 49.66 116.95 14.02
C ALA A 222 48.71 118.10 14.40
N VAL A 223 47.53 117.78 14.93
CA VAL A 223 46.56 118.77 15.43
C VAL A 223 47.14 119.53 16.63
N ASN A 224 47.78 118.84 17.57
CA ASN A 224 48.41 119.47 18.73
C ASN A 224 49.56 120.42 18.32
N ASN A 225 50.37 120.02 17.35
CA ASN A 225 51.42 120.88 16.79
C ASN A 225 50.84 122.16 16.15
N LEU A 226 49.68 122.09 15.50
CA LEU A 226 48.99 123.26 14.96
C LEU A 226 48.45 124.19 16.07
N TYR A 227 47.97 123.64 17.19
CA TYR A 227 47.58 124.45 18.34
C TYR A 227 48.78 125.17 18.96
N ILE A 228 49.93 124.50 19.11
CA ILE A 228 51.18 125.14 19.57
C ILE A 228 51.60 126.26 18.63
N LEU A 229 51.49 126.04 17.30
CA LEU A 229 51.76 127.08 16.31
C LEU A 229 50.79 128.26 16.48
N ALA A 230 49.50 128.01 16.67
CA ALA A 230 48.51 129.05 16.90
C ALA A 230 48.82 129.86 18.17
N GLU A 231 49.17 129.22 19.29
CA GLU A 231 49.60 129.92 20.51
C GLU A 231 50.87 130.74 20.31
N ARG A 232 51.83 130.26 19.50
CA ARG A 232 53.01 131.05 19.12
C ARG A 232 52.62 132.27 18.30
N MET A 233 51.71 132.11 17.34
CA MET A 233 51.22 133.21 16.53
C MET A 233 50.46 134.23 17.38
N ASP A 234 49.64 133.80 18.34
CA ASP A 234 48.95 134.69 19.27
C ASP A 234 49.93 135.44 20.18
N ARG A 235 50.98 134.78 20.69
CA ARG A 235 52.05 135.44 21.47
C ARG A 235 52.81 136.48 20.63
N ILE A 236 53.13 136.15 19.37
CA ILE A 236 53.73 137.11 18.44
C ILE A 236 52.78 138.28 18.19
N GLN A 237 51.49 138.02 17.99
CA GLN A 237 50.48 139.06 17.77
C GLN A 237 50.36 139.98 18.99
N GLN A 238 50.32 139.45 20.20
CA GLN A 238 50.33 140.26 21.43
C GLN A 238 51.58 141.14 21.57
N LEU A 239 52.76 140.61 21.20
CA LEU A 239 53.99 141.40 21.17
C LEU A 239 53.94 142.52 20.12
N VAL A 240 53.34 142.25 18.96
CA VAL A 240 53.13 143.26 17.91
C VAL A 240 52.14 144.33 18.37
N ASP A 241 50.99 143.94 18.93
CA ASP A 241 49.97 144.87 19.42
C ASP A 241 50.53 145.74 20.58
N SER A 242 51.43 145.19 21.42
CA SER A 242 52.10 145.96 22.49
C SER A 242 52.99 147.11 21.97
N VAL A 243 53.41 147.08 20.69
CA VAL A 243 54.14 148.19 20.04
C VAL A 243 53.20 149.32 19.62
N GLU A 244 51.93 149.02 19.36
CA GLU A 244 50.97 149.99 18.83
C GLU A 244 50.23 150.77 19.92
N VAL A 245 50.12 150.25 21.16
CA VAL A 245 49.18 150.79 22.15
C VAL A 245 49.79 151.75 23.19
N GLU A 246 51.11 151.88 23.33
CA GLU A 246 51.71 152.83 24.29
C GLU A 246 52.19 154.15 23.67
N GLU A 247 51.32 155.16 23.71
CA GLU A 247 51.62 156.57 23.47
C GLU A 247 52.62 157.13 24.52
N ALA A 248 53.47 158.06 24.06
CA ALA A 248 54.43 158.88 24.83
C ALA A 248 55.84 158.31 25.09
N THR A 249 56.73 158.40 24.09
CA THR A 249 57.86 159.38 24.10
C THR A 249 58.56 159.34 22.73
N ASN A 250 58.34 160.37 21.92
CA ASN A 250 58.89 160.49 20.57
C ASN A 250 60.41 160.70 20.58
N THR A 251 61.15 159.61 20.45
CA THR A 251 62.57 159.61 20.04
C THR A 251 62.80 158.47 19.03
N PRO A 252 63.29 158.74 17.80
CA PRO A 252 63.44 157.70 16.77
C PRO A 252 64.39 156.57 17.17
N LEU A 253 65.33 156.83 18.09
CA LEU A 253 66.22 155.84 18.67
C LEU A 253 65.52 154.87 19.64
N SER A 254 64.48 155.28 20.36
CA SER A 254 63.78 154.40 21.32
C SER A 254 62.83 153.42 20.61
N LEU A 255 62.21 153.86 19.52
CA LEU A 255 61.34 153.04 18.66
C LEU A 255 62.13 151.92 17.96
N LEU A 256 63.32 152.25 17.43
CA LEU A 256 64.24 151.25 16.86
C LEU A 256 64.75 150.25 17.91
N GLN A 257 64.98 150.68 19.16
CA GLN A 257 65.34 149.77 20.25
C GLN A 257 64.18 148.87 20.68
N LYS A 258 62.93 149.38 20.70
CA LYS A 258 61.73 148.58 20.97
C LYS A 258 61.49 147.55 19.87
N LEU A 259 61.55 147.95 18.61
CA LEU A 259 61.47 147.02 17.47
C LEU A 259 62.59 145.98 17.51
N LYS A 260 63.81 146.35 17.92
CA LYS A 260 64.90 145.39 18.12
C LYS A 260 64.58 144.39 19.26
N ARG A 261 63.97 144.83 20.36
CA ARG A 261 63.56 143.92 21.45
C ARG A 261 62.42 142.99 21.03
N VAL A 262 61.40 143.52 20.35
CA VAL A 262 60.29 142.72 19.82
C VAL A 262 60.77 141.74 18.76
N TRP A 263 61.68 142.15 17.88
CA TRP A 263 62.31 141.26 16.91
C TRP A 263 63.11 140.12 17.56
N VAL A 264 63.84 140.40 18.64
CA VAL A 264 64.53 139.37 19.43
C VAL A 264 63.53 138.43 20.11
N ALA A 265 62.45 138.95 20.70
CA ALA A 265 61.42 138.12 21.32
C ALA A 265 60.66 137.25 20.30
N ILE A 266 60.41 137.76 19.09
CA ILE A 266 59.83 136.97 17.98
C ILE A 266 60.82 135.87 17.54
N GLN A 267 62.11 136.17 17.45
CA GLN A 267 63.14 135.17 17.15
C GLN A 267 63.20 134.07 18.22
N GLU A 268 63.04 134.42 19.50
CA GLU A 268 62.96 133.43 20.58
C GLU A 268 61.71 132.55 20.47
N ILE A 269 60.53 133.12 20.20
CA ILE A 269 59.28 132.35 20.05
C ILE A 269 59.29 131.44 18.80
N LEU A 270 59.93 131.88 17.71
CA LEU A 270 60.11 131.06 16.51
C LEU A 270 61.17 129.95 16.72
N GLY A 271 62.03 130.08 17.72
CA GLY A 271 63.07 129.11 18.08
C GLY A 271 62.65 128.04 19.08
N GLU A 272 61.50 128.21 19.76
CA GLU A 272 60.83 127.17 20.57
C GLU A 272 60.40 125.97 19.70
#